data_AF-A0A4V2AI85-F1
#
_entry.id   AF-A0A4V2AI85-F1
#
_cell.length_a   1.000
_cell.length_b   1.000
_cell.length_c   1.000
_cell.angle_alpha   90.00
_cell.angle_beta   90.00
_cell.angle_gamma   90.00
#
_symmetry.space_group_name_H-M   'P 1'
#
loop_
_entity.id
_entity.type
_entity.pdbx_description
1 polymer ?
#
loop_
_entity_poly.entity_id
_entity_poly.type
_entity_poly.pdbx_seq_one_letter_code
_entity_poly.pdbx_strand_id
1 'polypeptide(L)'
;MAFSLGGGVLSGCSVLIDVDTKQCTTDADCEALGPAFVGATCEADLCVLPAAGAGGSDAGGAPGMEDDELVCETPEKSTEERVKYTFAPIYVVGSEPDDPEPFEIQACLPGDLDCTSPVYGPVMVNAGEPKDFLVPPGFQGYFFITNKDSLDALVFMGRPILQDTVGWNVTMPTPTLVKQLSVATSENVDTSLGLIIAVARDCDAVPLEGVKFTNSKEGLQFYFVNNFPDTSLMETAAQGAVGFANVPISTTTLRAQLPSGQELKEVIIRVKPNTASLVELFP
;
A
#
# COMPACT_ATOMS: atom_id res chain seq x y z
N MET A 1 -25.55 39.80 39.60
CA MET A 1 -25.15 38.56 38.93
C MET A 1 -24.63 38.93 37.56
N ALA A 2 -23.32 38.84 37.35
CA ALA A 2 -22.68 39.18 36.09
C ALA A 2 -22.25 37.88 35.41
N PHE A 3 -22.73 37.65 34.20
CA PHE A 3 -22.31 36.57 33.32
C PHE A 3 -21.13 37.07 32.48
N SER A 4 -19.99 36.38 32.57
CA SER A 4 -18.82 36.62 31.73
C SER A 4 -18.82 35.63 30.57
N LEU A 5 -18.96 36.14 29.34
CA LEU A 5 -18.82 35.39 28.09
C LEU A 5 -17.33 35.39 27.68
N GLY A 6 -16.69 34.23 27.71
CA GLY A 6 -15.34 34.02 27.16
C GLY A 6 -15.45 33.40 25.77
N GLY A 7 -15.18 34.19 24.73
CA GLY A 7 -15.05 33.70 23.36
C GLY A 7 -13.62 33.21 23.11
N GLY A 8 -13.45 31.91 22.91
CA GLY A 8 -12.21 31.32 22.40
C GLY A 8 -12.26 31.23 20.88
N VAL A 9 -11.33 31.91 20.20
CA VAL A 9 -11.12 31.79 18.76
C VAL A 9 -10.11 30.67 18.54
N LEU A 10 -10.54 29.53 18.00
CA LEU A 10 -9.65 28.46 17.54
C LEU A 10 -9.12 28.83 16.15
N SER A 11 -7.84 29.21 16.06
CA SER A 11 -7.14 29.38 14.78
C SER A 11 -6.58 28.02 14.33
N GLY A 12 -7.27 27.35 13.42
CA GLY A 12 -6.68 26.24 12.67
C GLY A 12 -5.73 26.77 11.60
N CYS A 13 -4.45 26.40 11.66
CA CYS A 13 -3.50 26.66 10.58
C CYS A 13 -3.78 25.69 9.43
N SER A 14 -4.65 26.10 8.49
CA SER A 14 -4.70 25.46 7.18
C SER A 14 -3.42 25.79 6.43
N VAL A 15 -2.47 24.85 6.39
CA VAL A 15 -1.30 24.93 5.49
C VAL A 15 -1.82 24.67 4.08
N LEU A 16 -2.22 25.75 3.41
CA LEU A 16 -2.37 25.76 1.95
C LEU A 16 -0.96 25.68 1.37
N ILE A 17 -0.58 24.50 0.90
CA ILE A 17 0.63 24.34 0.10
C ILE A 17 0.32 24.96 -1.26
N ASP A 18 0.87 26.14 -1.51
CA ASP A 18 0.84 26.78 -2.83
C ASP A 18 1.82 26.02 -3.73
N VAL A 19 1.27 25.06 -4.48
CA VAL A 19 2.04 24.20 -5.41
C VAL A 19 2.52 24.94 -6.66
N ASP A 20 2.04 26.16 -6.89
CA ASP A 20 2.46 27.01 -8.01
C ASP A 20 3.61 27.95 -7.62
N THR A 21 3.99 27.99 -6.33
CA THR A 21 5.12 28.78 -5.86
C THR A 21 6.43 28.11 -6.24
N LYS A 22 7.19 28.78 -7.11
CA LYS A 22 8.58 28.45 -7.42
C LYS A 22 9.38 28.24 -6.12
N GLN A 23 9.94 27.05 -5.94
CA GLN A 23 10.76 26.73 -4.77
C GLN A 23 12.20 27.23 -4.90
N CYS A 24 12.69 27.31 -6.14
CA CYS A 24 14.05 27.72 -6.45
C CYS A 24 14.13 28.44 -7.80
N THR A 25 15.16 29.26 -7.97
CA THR A 25 15.62 29.77 -9.27
C THR A 25 17.02 29.23 -9.60
N THR A 26 17.78 28.84 -8.57
CA THR A 26 19.13 28.27 -8.64
C THR A 26 19.30 27.14 -7.63
N ASP A 27 20.28 26.26 -7.84
CA ASP A 27 20.58 25.15 -6.92
C ASP A 27 20.87 25.62 -5.48
N ALA A 28 21.45 26.83 -5.33
CA ALA A 28 21.73 27.42 -4.03
C ALA A 28 20.47 27.74 -3.21
N ASP A 29 19.34 27.98 -3.88
CA ASP A 29 18.06 28.22 -3.20
C ASP A 29 17.58 26.93 -2.51
N CYS A 30 17.88 25.76 -3.07
CA CYS A 30 17.53 24.48 -2.50
C CYS A 30 18.30 24.20 -1.21
N GLU A 31 19.60 24.49 -1.17
CA GLU A 31 20.38 24.38 0.07
C GLU A 31 19.86 25.31 1.17
N ALA A 32 19.32 26.48 0.80
CA ALA A 32 18.74 27.45 1.73
C ALA A 32 17.41 26.98 2.36
N LEU A 33 16.71 26.02 1.74
CA LEU A 33 15.49 25.40 2.30
C LEU A 33 15.78 24.49 3.50
N GLY A 34 17.04 24.11 3.71
CA GLY A 34 17.50 23.43 4.91
C GLY A 34 18.21 22.09 4.66
N PRO A 35 18.63 21.40 5.73
CA PRO A 35 19.50 20.22 5.64
C PRO A 35 18.92 19.04 4.86
N ALA A 36 17.60 18.98 4.69
CA ALA A 36 16.93 17.94 3.90
C ALA A 36 17.16 18.07 2.39
N PHE A 37 17.60 19.24 1.91
CA PHE A 37 17.82 19.55 0.50
C PHE A 37 19.31 19.70 0.14
N VAL A 38 20.21 19.24 1.03
CA VAL A 38 21.64 19.26 0.76
C VAL A 38 21.93 18.36 -0.44
N GLY A 39 22.46 18.94 -1.51
CA GLY A 39 22.74 18.26 -2.76
C GLY A 39 21.56 18.19 -3.73
N ALA A 40 20.42 18.82 -3.43
CA ALA A 40 19.32 18.97 -4.39
C ALA A 40 19.67 19.97 -5.51
N THR A 41 19.18 19.70 -6.72
CA THR A 41 19.29 20.59 -7.89
C THR A 41 17.95 21.29 -8.15
N CYS A 42 18.02 22.52 -8.67
CA CYS A 42 16.83 23.26 -9.06
C CYS A 42 16.41 22.86 -10.48
N GLU A 43 15.35 22.06 -10.58
CA GLU A 43 14.80 21.59 -11.84
C GLU A 43 13.37 22.11 -12.00
N ALA A 44 13.13 22.89 -13.06
CA ALA A 44 11.82 23.47 -13.37
C ALA A 44 11.18 24.22 -12.17
N ASP A 45 11.98 25.04 -11.49
CA ASP A 45 11.60 25.80 -10.28
C ASP A 45 11.27 24.93 -9.04
N LEU A 46 11.65 23.64 -9.03
CA LEU A 46 11.50 22.71 -7.90
C LEU A 46 12.85 22.14 -7.44
N CYS A 47 12.99 21.91 -6.14
CA CYS A 47 14.21 21.31 -5.58
C CYS A 47 14.12 19.78 -5.63
N VAL A 48 14.89 19.16 -6.52
CA VAL A 48 14.90 17.71 -6.74
C VAL A 48 16.17 17.13 -6.14
N LEU A 49 16.03 16.14 -5.26
CA LEU A 49 17.16 15.39 -4.73
C LEU A 49 17.67 14.43 -5.81
N PRO A 50 19.01 14.28 -5.98
CA PRO A 50 19.55 13.29 -6.88
C PRO A 50 19.05 11.91 -6.46
N ALA A 51 18.51 11.15 -7.43
CA ALA A 51 18.09 9.78 -7.19
C ALA A 51 19.25 9.03 -6.55
N ALA A 52 19.02 8.48 -5.36
CA ALA A 52 20.02 7.72 -4.62
C ALA A 52 20.41 6.49 -5.45
N GLY A 53 21.46 6.59 -6.28
CA GLY A 53 21.91 5.50 -7.14
C GLY A 53 22.67 5.87 -8.41
N ALA A 54 22.66 7.13 -8.88
CA ALA A 54 23.34 7.51 -10.13
C ALA A 54 24.85 7.78 -9.94
N GLY A 55 25.61 6.76 -9.53
CA GLY A 55 27.07 6.85 -9.37
C GLY A 55 27.84 6.02 -10.39
N GLY A 56 28.44 6.70 -11.39
CA GLY A 56 29.68 6.25 -12.04
C GLY A 56 29.54 5.34 -13.27
N SER A 57 29.58 5.95 -14.46
CA SER A 57 29.87 5.25 -15.72
C SER A 57 31.37 5.07 -15.88
N ASP A 58 31.92 3.93 -15.43
CA ASP A 58 33.27 3.50 -15.77
C ASP A 58 33.26 2.32 -16.76
N ALA A 59 34.20 2.39 -17.70
CA ALA A 59 34.21 1.67 -18.96
C ALA A 59 34.58 0.18 -18.88
N GLY A 60 33.95 -0.63 -19.74
CA GLY A 60 34.64 -1.74 -20.43
C GLY A 60 34.52 -3.17 -19.86
N GLY A 61 33.43 -3.51 -19.16
CA GLY A 61 33.12 -4.90 -18.82
C GLY A 61 32.41 -5.63 -19.97
N ALA A 62 32.77 -6.89 -20.23
CA ALA A 62 32.06 -7.78 -21.14
C ALA A 62 30.55 -7.82 -20.80
N PRO A 63 29.64 -8.12 -21.76
CA PRO A 63 28.23 -8.30 -21.46
C PRO A 63 28.08 -9.54 -20.57
N GLY A 64 28.18 -9.32 -19.25
CA GLY A 64 27.69 -10.24 -18.26
C GLY A 64 26.21 -10.39 -18.53
N MET A 65 25.71 -11.63 -18.47
CA MET A 65 24.28 -11.85 -18.33
C MET A 65 23.85 -11.00 -17.14
N GLU A 66 23.11 -9.92 -17.42
CA GLU A 66 22.43 -9.16 -16.39
C GLU A 66 21.57 -10.19 -15.66
N ASP A 67 21.92 -10.47 -14.41
CA ASP A 67 21.10 -11.32 -13.56
C ASP A 67 19.69 -10.73 -13.63
N ASP A 68 18.72 -11.54 -14.06
CA ASP A 68 17.33 -11.13 -14.23
C ASP A 68 16.81 -10.78 -12.82
N GLU A 69 16.90 -9.50 -12.47
CA GLU A 69 16.63 -8.91 -11.15
C GLU A 69 15.23 -9.25 -10.62
N LEU A 70 14.37 -9.80 -11.48
CA LEU A 70 13.01 -10.19 -11.19
C LEU A 70 12.85 -11.70 -10.91
N VAL A 71 13.91 -12.49 -10.77
CA VAL A 71 13.80 -13.90 -10.37
C VAL A 71 13.94 -14.02 -8.85
N CYS A 72 12.81 -14.11 -8.15
CA CYS A 72 12.84 -14.24 -6.69
C CYS A 72 13.29 -15.64 -6.25
N GLU A 73 14.41 -15.69 -5.52
CA GLU A 73 14.80 -16.91 -4.82
C GLU A 73 13.73 -17.29 -3.80
N THR A 74 13.28 -18.55 -3.86
CA THR A 74 12.37 -19.07 -2.84
C THR A 74 13.17 -19.36 -1.57
N PRO A 75 12.86 -18.72 -0.43
CA PRO A 75 13.57 -18.98 0.81
C PRO A 75 13.48 -20.45 1.21
N GLU A 76 14.52 -20.97 1.87
CA GLU A 76 14.42 -22.30 2.46
C GLU A 76 13.30 -22.34 3.51
N LYS A 77 12.55 -23.44 3.54
CA LYS A 77 11.48 -23.63 4.51
C LYS A 77 12.09 -23.77 5.91
N SER A 78 11.60 -22.97 6.86
CA SER A 78 11.97 -23.07 8.27
C SER A 78 11.68 -24.47 8.83
N THR A 79 12.54 -24.90 9.75
CA THR A 79 12.36 -26.16 10.52
C THR A 79 11.52 -25.97 11.78
N GLU A 80 11.20 -24.72 12.14
CA GLU A 80 10.32 -24.38 13.25
C GLU A 80 8.86 -24.77 12.97
N GLU A 81 8.08 -25.05 14.02
CA GLU A 81 6.65 -25.36 13.88
C GLU A 81 5.83 -24.15 13.41
N ARG A 82 6.29 -22.95 13.78
CA ARG A 82 5.68 -21.66 13.47
C ARG A 82 6.77 -20.67 13.05
N VAL A 83 6.42 -19.78 12.14
CA VAL A 83 7.24 -18.64 11.73
C VAL A 83 6.48 -17.35 11.99
N LYS A 84 7.22 -16.27 12.17
CA LYS A 84 6.67 -14.93 12.40
C LYS A 84 6.38 -14.22 11.09
N TYR A 85 5.21 -13.62 11.00
CA TYR A 85 4.94 -12.58 10.03
C TYR A 85 4.68 -11.29 10.80
N THR A 86 5.43 -10.23 10.52
CA THR A 86 5.38 -8.99 11.30
C THR A 86 4.86 -7.85 10.45
N PHE A 87 3.79 -7.18 10.87
CA PHE A 87 3.33 -5.94 10.24
C PHE A 87 2.57 -5.06 11.23
N ALA A 88 2.34 -3.80 10.89
CA ALA A 88 1.43 -2.91 11.61
C ALA A 88 0.25 -2.49 10.71
N PRO A 89 -1.00 -2.50 11.19
CA PRO A 89 -2.07 -1.75 10.55
C PRO A 89 -1.85 -0.25 10.76
N ILE A 90 -2.06 0.57 9.74
CA ILE A 90 -1.94 2.03 9.82
C ILE A 90 -3.14 2.70 9.15
N TYR A 91 -3.48 3.91 9.57
CA TYR A 91 -4.42 4.75 8.82
C TYR A 91 -3.71 5.45 7.67
N VAL A 92 -4.47 5.91 6.67
CA VAL A 92 -3.94 6.84 5.67
C VAL A 92 -3.58 8.14 6.39
N VAL A 93 -2.39 8.68 6.10
CA VAL A 93 -1.91 9.94 6.70
C VAL A 93 -2.95 11.05 6.52
N GLY A 94 -3.31 11.72 7.63
CA GLY A 94 -4.30 12.79 7.65
C GLY A 94 -5.76 12.30 7.69
N SER A 95 -5.98 10.99 7.85
CA SER A 95 -7.31 10.39 8.04
C SER A 95 -7.47 9.69 9.38
N GLU A 96 -6.51 9.85 10.28
CA GLU A 96 -6.53 9.29 11.61
C GLU A 96 -7.76 9.82 12.39
N PRO A 97 -8.53 8.97 13.07
CA PRO A 97 -9.56 9.43 13.99
C PRO A 97 -8.92 10.06 15.23
N ASP A 98 -9.65 10.97 15.91
CA ASP A 98 -9.18 11.66 17.12
C ASP A 98 -8.89 10.69 18.29
N ASP A 99 -9.59 9.55 18.33
CA ASP A 99 -9.46 8.49 19.34
C ASP A 99 -9.51 7.12 18.64
N PRO A 100 -8.39 6.67 18.04
CA PRO A 100 -8.35 5.45 17.24
C PRO A 100 -8.54 4.22 18.12
N GLU A 101 -9.50 3.37 17.77
CA GLU A 101 -9.57 2.04 18.39
C GLU A 101 -8.50 1.10 17.84
N PRO A 102 -8.07 0.11 18.63
CA PRO A 102 -7.22 -0.95 18.12
C PRO A 102 -7.92 -1.76 17.02
N PHE A 103 -7.11 -2.31 16.12
CA PHE A 103 -7.52 -3.27 15.10
C PHE A 103 -7.59 -4.67 15.70
N GLU A 104 -8.65 -5.43 15.40
CA GLU A 104 -8.69 -6.87 15.68
C GLU A 104 -8.16 -7.62 14.46
N ILE A 105 -7.13 -8.45 14.65
CA ILE A 105 -6.46 -9.18 13.56
C ILE A 105 -6.48 -10.68 13.82
N GLN A 106 -6.86 -11.44 12.79
CA GLN A 106 -6.88 -12.90 12.77
C GLN A 106 -6.18 -13.43 11.51
N ALA A 107 -5.44 -14.54 11.61
CA ALA A 107 -4.87 -15.22 10.46
C ALA A 107 -5.73 -16.43 10.10
N CYS A 108 -6.15 -16.54 8.85
CA CYS A 108 -7.17 -17.48 8.39
C CYS A 108 -6.63 -18.30 7.22
N LEU A 109 -7.07 -19.56 7.09
CA LEU A 109 -6.70 -20.39 5.93
C LEU A 109 -7.44 -19.94 4.67
N PRO A 110 -6.89 -20.19 3.45
CA PRO A 110 -7.54 -19.80 2.19
C PRO A 110 -8.98 -20.31 2.02
N GLY A 111 -9.26 -21.51 2.57
CA GLY A 111 -10.58 -22.14 2.50
C GLY A 111 -11.55 -21.72 3.61
N ASP A 112 -11.07 -21.04 4.67
CA ASP A 112 -11.94 -20.54 5.74
C ASP A 112 -12.44 -19.15 5.35
N LEU A 113 -13.55 -19.14 4.63
CA LEU A 113 -14.10 -17.96 3.97
C LEU A 113 -14.50 -16.83 4.93
N ASP A 114 -14.91 -17.17 6.14
CA ASP A 114 -15.43 -16.22 7.13
C ASP A 114 -14.56 -16.17 8.39
N CYS A 115 -13.33 -16.68 8.29
CA CYS A 115 -12.35 -16.77 9.38
C CYS A 115 -12.94 -17.34 10.69
N THR A 116 -13.73 -18.41 10.58
CA THR A 116 -14.40 -19.04 11.73
C THR A 116 -13.47 -19.94 12.55
N SER A 117 -12.35 -20.36 11.96
CA SER A 117 -11.33 -21.24 12.53
C SER A 117 -9.93 -20.66 12.26
N PRO A 118 -9.60 -19.50 12.85
CA PRO A 118 -8.32 -18.85 12.61
C PRO A 118 -7.15 -19.74 13.05
N VAL A 119 -6.05 -19.72 12.30
CA VAL A 119 -4.80 -20.41 12.67
C VAL A 119 -4.01 -19.64 13.73
N TYR A 120 -4.33 -18.36 13.91
CA TYR A 120 -3.80 -17.45 14.92
C TYR A 120 -4.75 -16.27 15.15
N GLY A 121 -4.83 -15.76 16.38
CA GLY A 121 -5.71 -14.64 16.77
C GLY A 121 -7.05 -15.06 17.36
N PRO A 122 -7.94 -14.11 17.69
CA PRO A 122 -7.80 -12.66 17.49
C PRO A 122 -6.73 -12.00 18.36
N VAL A 123 -6.15 -10.91 17.85
CA VAL A 123 -5.22 -10.03 18.57
C VAL A 123 -5.61 -8.59 18.35
N MET A 124 -5.62 -7.79 19.42
CA MET A 124 -5.80 -6.33 19.33
C MET A 124 -4.46 -5.64 19.09
N VAL A 125 -4.38 -4.76 18.09
CA VAL A 125 -3.15 -4.06 17.70
C VAL A 125 -3.46 -2.58 17.48
N ASN A 126 -2.70 -1.69 18.11
CA ASN A 126 -2.86 -0.25 17.88
C ASN A 126 -2.32 0.16 16.51
N ALA A 127 -2.87 1.23 15.93
CA ALA A 127 -2.37 1.79 14.68
C ALA A 127 -0.86 2.09 14.77
N GLY A 128 -0.08 1.61 13.81
CA GLY A 128 1.37 1.84 13.73
C GLY A 128 2.22 0.96 14.64
N GLU A 129 1.64 0.12 15.49
CA GLU A 129 2.36 -0.81 16.36
C GLU A 129 2.64 -2.12 15.60
N PRO A 130 3.91 -2.48 15.30
CA PRO A 130 4.22 -3.74 14.65
C PRO A 130 3.87 -4.93 15.55
N LYS A 131 3.25 -5.96 14.97
CA LYS A 131 2.87 -7.17 15.68
C LYS A 131 3.39 -8.43 14.99
N ASP A 132 4.03 -9.31 15.77
CA ASP A 132 4.39 -10.66 15.34
C ASP A 132 3.14 -11.57 15.33
N PHE A 133 2.83 -12.15 14.18
CA PHE A 133 1.79 -13.17 14.01
C PHE A 133 2.43 -14.54 13.75
N LEU A 134 2.08 -15.55 14.55
CA LEU A 134 2.69 -16.89 14.47
C LEU A 134 1.87 -17.83 13.57
N VAL A 135 2.38 -18.10 12.37
CA VAL A 135 1.72 -18.93 11.36
C VAL A 135 2.55 -20.16 11.01
N PRO A 136 1.95 -21.25 10.50
CA PRO A 136 2.71 -22.41 10.04
C PRO A 136 3.62 -22.05 8.84
N PRO A 137 4.83 -22.63 8.71
CA PRO A 137 5.66 -22.43 7.53
C PRO A 137 4.96 -22.89 6.24
N GLY A 138 4.92 -22.01 5.24
CA GLY A 138 4.17 -22.17 3.99
C GLY A 138 2.76 -21.59 4.03
N PHE A 139 2.41 -20.83 5.07
CA PHE A 139 1.12 -20.12 5.15
C PHE A 139 0.92 -19.24 3.91
N GLN A 140 -0.21 -19.45 3.24
CA GLN A 140 -0.67 -18.69 2.06
C GLN A 140 -2.14 -18.27 2.23
N GLY A 141 -2.57 -18.12 3.48
CA GLY A 141 -3.90 -17.67 3.83
C GLY A 141 -4.05 -16.16 3.70
N TYR A 142 -4.88 -15.61 4.56
CA TYR A 142 -5.08 -14.17 4.64
C TYR A 142 -5.16 -13.71 6.10
N PHE A 143 -4.88 -12.44 6.33
CA PHE A 143 -5.18 -11.78 7.60
C PHE A 143 -6.53 -11.06 7.47
N PHE A 144 -7.46 -11.36 8.36
CA PHE A 144 -8.70 -10.61 8.50
C PHE A 144 -8.49 -9.52 9.56
N ILE A 145 -8.72 -8.27 9.16
CA ILE A 145 -8.52 -7.09 10.00
C ILE A 145 -9.86 -6.37 10.10
N THR A 146 -10.34 -6.16 11.32
CA THR A 146 -11.55 -5.37 11.58
C THR A 146 -11.26 -4.21 12.50
N ASN A 147 -11.95 -3.10 12.27
CA ASN A 147 -11.87 -1.88 13.08
C ASN A 147 -13.09 -1.00 12.82
N LYS A 148 -13.59 -0.31 13.84
CA LYS A 148 -14.81 0.50 13.72
C LYS A 148 -14.59 1.78 12.90
N ASP A 149 -13.35 2.25 12.80
CA ASP A 149 -12.97 3.53 12.19
C ASP A 149 -12.47 3.35 10.73
N SER A 150 -12.36 2.10 10.25
CA SER A 150 -11.96 1.75 8.88
C SER A 150 -12.94 0.79 8.22
N LEU A 151 -12.72 0.50 6.93
CA LEU A 151 -13.27 -0.71 6.33
C LEU A 151 -12.59 -1.94 6.94
N ASP A 152 -13.31 -3.06 6.96
CA ASP A 152 -12.69 -4.35 7.18
C ASP A 152 -11.71 -4.66 6.04
N ALA A 153 -10.66 -5.41 6.30
CA ALA A 153 -9.70 -5.80 5.28
C ALA A 153 -9.36 -7.29 5.30
N LEU A 154 -9.12 -7.84 4.10
CA LEU A 154 -8.58 -9.16 3.86
C LEU A 154 -7.20 -8.99 3.22
N VAL A 155 -6.12 -9.27 3.95
CA VAL A 155 -4.75 -9.14 3.45
C VAL A 155 -4.26 -10.51 2.97
N PHE A 156 -4.23 -10.70 1.65
CA PHE A 156 -3.80 -11.94 1.01
C PHE A 156 -2.29 -11.96 0.80
N MET A 157 -1.68 -13.10 1.09
CA MET A 157 -0.24 -13.29 0.91
C MET A 157 0.08 -13.66 -0.54
N GLY A 158 0.90 -12.84 -1.23
CA GLY A 158 1.36 -13.13 -2.60
C GLY A 158 2.36 -14.30 -2.67
N ARG A 159 3.04 -14.59 -1.55
CA ARG A 159 4.04 -15.66 -1.42
C ARG A 159 3.83 -16.46 -0.13
N PRO A 160 4.20 -17.75 -0.10
CA PRO A 160 4.19 -18.52 1.14
C PRO A 160 5.16 -17.94 2.17
N ILE A 161 4.74 -17.87 3.43
CA ILE A 161 5.59 -17.42 4.55
C ILE A 161 6.42 -18.61 5.03
N LEU A 162 7.67 -18.72 4.58
CA LEU A 162 8.53 -19.89 4.81
C LEU A 162 9.45 -19.74 6.02
N GLN A 163 9.79 -18.51 6.40
CA GLN A 163 10.65 -18.14 7.52
C GLN A 163 10.12 -16.85 8.17
N ASP A 164 10.72 -16.44 9.29
CA ASP A 164 10.39 -15.16 9.91
C ASP A 164 10.54 -14.04 8.88
N THR A 165 9.49 -13.22 8.73
CA THR A 165 9.35 -12.25 7.65
C THR A 165 8.72 -10.98 8.20
N VAL A 166 9.26 -9.83 7.80
CA VAL A 166 8.65 -8.52 8.04
C VAL A 166 7.85 -8.16 6.79
N GLY A 167 6.53 -8.11 6.95
CA GLY A 167 5.61 -7.64 5.92
C GLY A 167 5.58 -6.11 5.83
N TRP A 168 4.78 -5.60 4.90
CA TRP A 168 4.53 -4.18 4.79
C TRP A 168 3.48 -3.73 5.79
N ASN A 169 3.56 -2.47 6.23
CA ASN A 169 2.48 -1.89 7.03
C ASN A 169 1.21 -1.77 6.18
N VAL A 170 0.10 -2.26 6.71
CA VAL A 170 -1.16 -2.36 6.00
C VAL A 170 -1.93 -1.07 6.19
N THR A 171 -2.01 -0.25 5.14
CA THR A 171 -2.82 0.96 5.14
C THR A 171 -4.30 0.61 5.05
N MET A 172 -5.03 0.90 6.12
CA MET A 172 -6.44 0.57 6.29
C MET A 172 -7.32 1.64 5.64
N PRO A 173 -8.15 1.30 4.65
CA PRO A 173 -9.04 2.25 3.99
C PRO A 173 -10.08 2.80 4.99
N THR A 174 -10.19 4.12 5.09
CA THR A 174 -11.23 4.77 5.91
C THR A 174 -12.48 5.05 5.08
N PRO A 175 -13.65 5.25 5.70
CA PRO A 175 -14.84 5.73 4.99
C PRO A 175 -14.63 7.05 4.24
N THR A 176 -13.70 7.90 4.73
CA THR A 176 -13.30 9.14 4.06
C THR A 176 -12.58 8.84 2.75
N LEU A 177 -11.67 7.86 2.72
CA LEU A 177 -11.01 7.44 1.49
C LEU A 177 -12.03 6.96 0.44
N VAL A 178 -13.04 6.19 0.86
CA VAL A 178 -14.11 5.73 -0.05
C VAL A 178 -14.84 6.92 -0.71
N LYS A 179 -15.12 7.97 0.06
CA LYS A 179 -15.73 9.20 -0.48
C LYS A 179 -14.79 9.95 -1.42
N GLN A 180 -13.50 10.03 -1.08
CA GLN A 180 -12.49 10.65 -1.93
C GLN A 180 -12.33 9.89 -3.25
N LEU A 181 -12.38 8.56 -3.22
CA LEU A 181 -12.43 7.73 -4.42
C LEU A 181 -13.61 8.12 -5.30
N SER A 182 -14.82 8.23 -4.76
CA SER A 182 -15.98 8.65 -5.55
C SER A 182 -15.80 10.02 -6.23
N VAL A 183 -15.14 10.96 -5.55
CA VAL A 183 -14.85 12.29 -6.12
C VAL A 183 -13.80 12.19 -7.22
N ALA A 184 -12.70 11.48 -6.96
CA ALA A 184 -11.57 11.37 -7.88
C ALA A 184 -11.95 10.62 -9.16
N THR A 185 -12.76 9.57 -9.05
CA THR A 185 -13.17 8.76 -10.19
C THR A 185 -14.40 9.32 -10.92
N SER A 186 -15.07 10.33 -10.36
CA SER A 186 -16.37 10.84 -10.82
C SER A 186 -17.47 9.76 -10.89
N GLU A 187 -17.31 8.66 -10.16
CA GLU A 187 -18.29 7.57 -10.05
C GLU A 187 -18.68 7.35 -8.58
N ASN A 188 -19.84 6.76 -8.34
CA ASN A 188 -20.22 6.40 -6.98
C ASN A 188 -19.57 5.06 -6.58
N VAL A 189 -18.78 5.05 -5.51
CA VAL A 189 -18.29 3.80 -4.92
C VAL A 189 -19.43 3.15 -4.12
N ASP A 190 -19.92 2.02 -4.61
CA ASP A 190 -20.96 1.20 -4.00
C ASP A 190 -20.36 0.29 -2.93
N THR A 191 -20.66 0.59 -1.66
CA THR A 191 -20.17 -0.17 -0.51
C THR A 191 -20.81 -1.56 -0.37
N SER A 192 -21.86 -1.87 -1.14
CA SER A 192 -22.40 -3.24 -1.25
C SER A 192 -21.55 -4.13 -2.15
N LEU A 193 -20.63 -3.56 -2.92
CA LEU A 193 -19.58 -4.25 -3.67
C LEU A 193 -18.27 -4.21 -2.87
N GLY A 194 -17.21 -4.79 -3.42
CA GLY A 194 -15.91 -4.77 -2.76
C GLY A 194 -14.91 -3.81 -3.39
N LEU A 195 -13.85 -3.56 -2.62
CA LEU A 195 -12.67 -2.81 -3.03
C LEU A 195 -11.49 -3.79 -3.10
N ILE A 196 -10.71 -3.77 -4.17
CA ILE A 196 -9.42 -4.45 -4.25
C ILE A 196 -8.34 -3.36 -4.28
N ILE A 197 -7.29 -3.50 -3.47
CA ILE A 197 -6.05 -2.73 -3.61
C ILE A 197 -4.92 -3.73 -3.77
N ALA A 198 -4.08 -3.53 -4.78
CA ALA A 198 -2.95 -4.39 -5.04
C ALA A 198 -1.67 -3.59 -5.22
N VAL A 199 -0.54 -4.17 -4.81
CA VAL A 199 0.78 -3.59 -4.98
C VAL A 199 1.68 -4.60 -5.68
N ALA A 200 2.35 -4.18 -6.75
CA ALA A 200 3.43 -4.94 -7.37
C ALA A 200 4.74 -4.58 -6.68
N ARG A 201 5.52 -5.59 -6.32
CA ARG A 201 6.84 -5.42 -5.71
C ARG A 201 7.86 -6.38 -6.30
N ASP A 202 9.12 -5.99 -6.28
CA ASP A 202 10.23 -6.88 -6.57
C ASP A 202 10.54 -7.81 -5.38
N CYS A 203 11.60 -8.59 -5.52
CA CYS A 203 12.00 -9.59 -4.54
C CYS A 203 12.43 -8.98 -3.19
N ASP A 204 12.91 -7.73 -3.21
CA ASP A 204 13.34 -6.94 -2.06
C ASP A 204 12.21 -6.06 -1.48
N ALA A 205 10.97 -6.30 -1.93
CA ALA A 205 9.78 -5.57 -1.55
C ALA A 205 9.79 -4.08 -1.94
N VAL A 206 10.56 -3.69 -2.96
CA VAL A 206 10.47 -2.35 -3.57
C VAL A 206 9.27 -2.32 -4.53
N PRO A 207 8.42 -1.28 -4.48
CA PRO A 207 7.32 -1.16 -5.43
C PRO A 207 7.78 -1.07 -6.89
N LEU A 208 7.02 -1.70 -7.79
CA LEU A 208 7.32 -1.74 -9.23
C LEU A 208 6.45 -0.75 -10.02
N GLU A 209 7.08 0.17 -10.75
CA GLU A 209 6.44 1.10 -11.68
C GLU A 209 6.16 0.44 -13.05
N GLY A 210 5.19 0.96 -13.79
CA GLY A 210 4.86 0.50 -15.15
C GLY A 210 4.12 -0.84 -15.20
N VAL A 211 3.66 -1.34 -14.06
CA VAL A 211 2.95 -2.63 -13.98
C VAL A 211 1.48 -2.44 -14.34
N LYS A 212 0.99 -3.27 -15.27
CA LYS A 212 -0.41 -3.31 -15.68
C LYS A 212 -1.15 -4.38 -14.90
N PHE A 213 -2.25 -3.99 -14.28
CA PHE A 213 -3.09 -4.92 -13.54
C PHE A 213 -4.40 -5.22 -14.25
N THR A 214 -4.87 -6.46 -14.13
CA THR A 214 -6.21 -6.88 -14.55
C THR A 214 -6.81 -7.82 -13.52
N ASN A 215 -8.14 -7.86 -13.44
CA ASN A 215 -8.86 -8.78 -12.57
C ASN A 215 -10.01 -9.46 -13.33
N SER A 216 -10.40 -10.66 -12.90
CA SER A 216 -11.40 -11.49 -13.61
C SER A 216 -12.87 -11.05 -13.44
N LYS A 217 -13.14 -9.99 -12.69
CA LYS A 217 -14.48 -9.49 -12.35
C LYS A 217 -14.71 -8.03 -12.74
N GLU A 218 -13.74 -7.42 -13.41
CA GLU A 218 -13.77 -6.01 -13.79
C GLU A 218 -13.95 -5.10 -12.55
N GLY A 219 -14.55 -3.93 -12.73
CA GLY A 219 -14.65 -2.90 -11.71
C GLY A 219 -14.00 -1.59 -12.17
N LEU A 220 -14.16 -0.55 -11.37
CA LEU A 220 -13.60 0.76 -11.63
C LEU A 220 -12.13 0.76 -11.25
N GLN A 221 -11.26 0.64 -12.24
CA GLN A 221 -9.82 0.65 -12.07
C GLN A 221 -9.28 2.07 -11.89
N PHE A 222 -8.32 2.23 -10.99
CA PHE A 222 -7.54 3.45 -10.79
C PHE A 222 -6.14 3.09 -10.31
N TYR A 223 -5.15 3.92 -10.58
CA TYR A 223 -3.79 3.80 -10.05
C TYR A 223 -3.53 4.89 -9.02
N PHE A 224 -2.43 4.79 -8.28
CA PHE A 224 -2.06 5.80 -7.29
C PHE A 224 -0.90 6.65 -7.77
N VAL A 225 -1.05 7.98 -7.66
CA VAL A 225 0.03 8.97 -7.81
C VAL A 225 0.06 9.81 -6.54
N ASN A 226 1.20 9.81 -5.84
CA ASN A 226 1.36 10.53 -4.57
C ASN A 226 0.27 10.19 -3.54
N ASN A 227 -0.16 8.91 -3.50
CA ASN A 227 -1.27 8.40 -2.68
C ASN A 227 -2.67 8.88 -3.07
N PHE A 228 -2.82 9.58 -4.20
CA PHE A 228 -4.11 9.96 -4.76
C PHE A 228 -4.52 9.02 -5.91
N PRO A 229 -5.79 8.60 -5.97
CA PRO A 229 -6.30 7.79 -7.06
C PRO A 229 -6.39 8.60 -8.37
N ASP A 230 -5.93 8.00 -9.47
CA ASP A 230 -5.95 8.53 -10.83
C ASP A 230 -6.47 7.47 -11.81
N THR A 231 -7.59 7.76 -12.47
CA THR A 231 -8.24 6.87 -13.45
C THR A 231 -7.72 7.06 -14.87
N SER A 232 -6.86 8.04 -15.12
CA SER A 232 -6.27 8.31 -16.43
C SER A 232 -5.02 7.46 -16.69
N LEU A 233 -4.41 6.92 -15.64
CA LEU A 233 -3.28 6.01 -15.73
C LEU A 233 -3.71 4.61 -16.18
N MET A 234 -2.81 3.95 -16.92
CA MET A 234 -3.00 2.60 -17.42
C MET A 234 -2.05 1.57 -16.78
N GLU A 235 -1.09 2.03 -15.98
CA GLU A 235 -0.07 1.24 -15.29
C GLU A 235 0.35 1.94 -13.98
N THR A 236 1.01 1.22 -13.09
CA THR A 236 1.43 1.74 -11.79
C THR A 236 2.44 2.87 -11.93
N ALA A 237 2.34 3.89 -11.07
CA ALA A 237 3.41 4.87 -10.84
C ALA A 237 4.43 4.33 -9.80
N ALA A 238 5.29 5.19 -9.27
CA ALA A 238 6.33 4.85 -8.29
C ALA A 238 5.84 4.10 -7.03
N GLN A 239 4.54 4.20 -6.68
CA GLN A 239 3.95 3.46 -5.56
C GLN A 239 3.71 1.97 -5.86
N GLY A 240 3.80 1.56 -7.13
CA GLY A 240 3.51 0.20 -7.56
C GLY A 240 2.08 -0.27 -7.30
N ALA A 241 1.15 0.66 -7.04
CA ALA A 241 -0.18 0.34 -6.53
C ALA A 241 -1.31 0.60 -7.53
N VAL A 242 -2.31 -0.27 -7.51
CA VAL A 242 -3.57 -0.17 -8.24
C VAL A 242 -4.75 -0.39 -7.28
N GLY A 243 -5.90 0.17 -7.60
CA GLY A 243 -7.15 -0.16 -6.97
C GLY A 243 -8.25 -0.49 -7.98
N PHE A 244 -9.20 -1.31 -7.54
CA PHE A 244 -10.44 -1.61 -8.24
C PHE A 244 -11.61 -1.40 -7.28
N ALA A 245 -12.42 -0.38 -7.54
CA ALA A 245 -13.67 -0.16 -6.81
C ALA A 245 -14.84 -0.88 -7.52
N ASN A 246 -15.97 -1.02 -6.82
CA ASN A 246 -17.20 -1.60 -7.36
C ASN A 246 -17.01 -3.02 -7.92
N VAL A 247 -16.14 -3.83 -7.29
CA VAL A 247 -15.87 -5.19 -7.76
C VAL A 247 -16.97 -6.14 -7.27
N PRO A 248 -17.58 -6.94 -8.16
CA PRO A 248 -18.58 -7.93 -7.76
C PRO A 248 -18.09 -8.90 -6.69
N ILE A 249 -18.91 -9.12 -5.65
CA ILE A 249 -18.63 -10.07 -4.56
C ILE A 249 -18.45 -11.47 -5.15
N SER A 250 -17.22 -11.96 -5.16
CA SER A 250 -16.87 -13.30 -5.65
C SER A 250 -15.40 -13.61 -5.36
N THR A 251 -14.97 -14.82 -5.73
CA THR A 251 -13.55 -15.11 -5.91
C THR A 251 -13.05 -14.44 -7.18
N THR A 252 -11.97 -13.67 -7.06
CA THR A 252 -11.39 -12.89 -8.15
C THR A 252 -9.94 -13.31 -8.35
N THR A 253 -9.59 -13.54 -9.60
CA THR A 253 -8.21 -13.74 -10.03
C THR A 253 -7.62 -12.37 -10.36
N LEU A 254 -6.48 -12.05 -9.78
CA LEU A 254 -5.72 -10.83 -10.05
C LEU A 254 -4.42 -11.18 -10.77
N ARG A 255 -4.13 -10.46 -11.85
CA ARG A 255 -2.93 -10.61 -12.67
C ARG A 255 -2.22 -9.27 -12.81
N ALA A 256 -0.91 -9.35 -12.96
CA ALA A 256 -0.06 -8.21 -13.22
C ALA A 256 0.95 -8.54 -14.33
N GLN A 257 1.27 -7.54 -15.16
CA GLN A 257 2.23 -7.64 -16.25
C GLN A 257 3.22 -6.48 -16.19
N LEU A 258 4.50 -6.80 -16.23
CA LEU A 258 5.62 -5.85 -16.28
C LEU A 258 5.69 -5.14 -17.64
N PRO A 259 6.39 -4.00 -17.75
CA PRO A 259 6.65 -3.33 -19.03
C PRO A 259 7.31 -4.24 -20.09
N SER A 260 8.11 -5.22 -19.65
CA SER A 260 8.75 -6.23 -20.50
C SER A 260 7.75 -7.22 -21.15
N GLY A 261 6.51 -7.26 -20.65
CA GLY A 261 5.48 -8.24 -21.03
C GLY A 261 5.48 -9.51 -20.17
N GLN A 262 6.45 -9.68 -19.27
CA GLN A 262 6.48 -10.76 -18.29
C GLN A 262 5.30 -10.64 -17.31
N GLU A 263 4.62 -11.75 -17.04
CA GLU A 263 3.56 -11.81 -16.05
C GLU A 263 4.14 -12.06 -14.65
N LEU A 264 3.64 -11.33 -13.65
CA LEU A 264 3.87 -11.65 -12.24
C LEU A 264 3.00 -12.83 -11.82
N LYS A 265 3.30 -13.45 -10.68
CA LYS A 265 2.51 -14.56 -10.15
C LYS A 265 1.05 -14.14 -9.91
N GLU A 266 0.12 -14.88 -10.51
CA GLU A 266 -1.33 -14.72 -10.29
C GLU A 266 -1.71 -14.99 -8.83
N VAL A 267 -2.60 -14.16 -8.28
CA VAL A 267 -3.18 -14.36 -6.95
C VAL A 267 -4.70 -14.47 -7.04
N ILE A 268 -5.26 -15.46 -6.34
CA ILE A 268 -6.69 -15.63 -6.19
C ILE A 268 -7.11 -15.03 -4.86
N ILE A 269 -7.95 -14.02 -4.90
CA ILE A 269 -8.46 -13.30 -3.73
C ILE A 269 -9.97 -13.44 -3.60
N ARG A 270 -10.51 -13.03 -2.46
CA ARG A 270 -11.95 -12.98 -2.21
C ARG A 270 -12.40 -11.55 -2.02
N VAL A 271 -13.42 -11.16 -2.76
CA VAL A 271 -14.08 -9.86 -2.64
C VAL A 271 -15.32 -10.01 -1.75
N LYS A 272 -15.44 -9.19 -0.72
CA LYS A 272 -16.58 -9.14 0.22
C LYS A 272 -17.19 -7.72 0.23
N PRO A 273 -18.49 -7.59 0.56
CA PRO A 273 -19.11 -6.27 0.72
C PRO A 273 -18.45 -5.50 1.87
N ASN A 274 -18.37 -4.18 1.76
CA ASN A 274 -17.80 -3.31 2.80
C ASN A 274 -16.40 -3.74 3.30
N THR A 275 -15.62 -4.38 2.42
CA THR A 275 -14.32 -4.97 2.76
C THR A 275 -13.31 -4.62 1.68
N ALA A 276 -12.10 -4.28 2.09
CA ALA A 276 -10.96 -4.11 1.19
C ALA A 276 -10.16 -5.42 1.08
N SER A 277 -9.96 -5.91 -0.14
CA SER A 277 -9.07 -7.03 -0.43
C SER A 277 -7.70 -6.48 -0.80
N LEU A 278 -6.73 -6.65 0.09
CA LEU A 278 -5.38 -6.13 -0.03
C LEU A 278 -4.44 -7.26 -0.44
N VAL A 279 -3.59 -7.05 -1.43
CA VAL A 279 -2.70 -8.11 -1.93
C VAL A 279 -1.41 -7.56 -2.50
N GLU A 280 -0.33 -8.31 -2.33
CA GLU A 280 0.93 -8.06 -3.02
C GLU A 280 1.14 -9.09 -4.12
N LEU A 281 1.70 -8.63 -5.24
CA LEU A 281 2.16 -9.49 -6.32
C LEU A 281 3.66 -9.32 -6.45
N PHE A 282 4.32 -10.46 -6.53
CA PHE A 282 5.75 -10.59 -6.75
C PHE A 282 5.96 -11.33 -8.07
N PRO A 283 7.12 -11.17 -8.72
CA PRO A 283 7.54 -12.03 -9.82
C PRO A 283 7.41 -13.53 -9.51
#